data_AF-A0A7Y5SV35-F1
#
_entry.id   AF-A0A7Y5SV35-F1
#
_cell.length_a   1.000
_cell.length_b   1.000
_cell.length_c   1.000
_cell.angle_alpha   90.00
_cell.angle_beta   90.00
_cell.angle_gamma   90.00
#
_symmetry.space_group_name_H-M   'P 1'
#
loop_
_entity.id
_entity.type
_entity.pdbx_description
1 polymer ?
#
loop_
_entity_poly.entity_id
_entity_poly.type
_entity_poly.pdbx_seq_one_letter_code
_entity_poly.pdbx_strand_id
1 'polypeptide(L)'
;MTLSLLVILGVIGLIFASVPGIVLHVYRHGARRDWSFLYFIAGIVLIFAFIPAAIGLQEGVWSTTHPLFILFSVLGMAGLLCHAIGWRCALRPRRPASDCPECGYSRGHAAVCPECGAKNLGDIDPFRHGLKAGFDPAEWARAEPHTREGTTPKSAAQPYSPNEP
;
A
#
# COMPACT_ATOMS: atom_id res chain seq x y z
N MET A 1 -8.87 -30.98 23.14
CA MET A 1 -9.29 -29.57 22.96
C MET A 1 -10.39 -29.56 21.91
N THR A 2 -11.54 -28.95 22.19
CA THR A 2 -12.65 -28.90 21.24
C THR A 2 -12.32 -27.97 20.07
N LEU A 3 -12.81 -28.27 18.88
CA LEU A 3 -12.57 -27.50 17.65
C LEU A 3 -12.91 -26.01 17.84
N SER A 4 -14.01 -25.70 18.53
CA SER A 4 -14.40 -24.30 18.81
C SER A 4 -13.39 -23.56 19.68
N LEU A 5 -12.75 -24.22 20.65
CA LEU A 5 -11.71 -23.57 21.47
C LEU A 5 -10.49 -23.19 20.62
N LEU A 6 -10.08 -24.06 19.68
CA LEU A 6 -8.97 -23.76 18.78
C LEU A 6 -9.32 -22.57 17.87
N VAL A 7 -10.54 -22.52 17.35
CA VAL A 7 -11.01 -21.40 16.52
C VAL A 7 -11.03 -20.10 17.33
N ILE A 8 -11.60 -20.10 18.53
CA ILE A 8 -11.66 -18.91 19.40
C ILE A 8 -10.24 -18.41 19.72
N LEU A 9 -9.33 -19.31 20.11
CA LEU A 9 -7.93 -18.93 20.38
C LEU A 9 -7.24 -18.39 19.12
N GLY A 10 -7.50 -18.98 17.96
CA GLY A 10 -6.99 -18.48 16.67
C GLY A 10 -7.49 -17.07 16.34
N VAL A 11 -8.79 -16.81 16.53
CA VAL A 11 -9.39 -15.48 16.35
C VAL A 11 -8.74 -14.46 17.30
N ILE A 12 -8.60 -14.80 18.57
CA ILE A 12 -7.94 -13.95 19.57
C ILE A 12 -6.49 -13.66 19.15
N GLY A 13 -5.74 -14.69 18.72
CA GLY A 13 -4.38 -14.54 18.22
C GLY A 13 -4.28 -13.57 17.04
N LEU A 14 -5.22 -13.63 16.09
CA LEU A 14 -5.28 -12.71 14.95
C LEU A 14 -5.62 -11.27 15.37
N ILE A 15 -6.47 -11.09 16.38
CA ILE A 15 -6.74 -9.76 16.96
C ILE A 15 -5.45 -9.19 17.55
N PHE A 16 -4.70 -9.97 18.33
CA PHE A 16 -3.42 -9.51 18.86
C PHE A 16 -2.39 -9.23 17.76
N ALA A 17 -2.35 -10.03 16.70
CA ALA A 17 -1.49 -9.80 15.54
C ALA A 17 -1.86 -8.51 14.78
N SER A 18 -3.11 -8.07 14.81
CA SER A 18 -3.53 -6.82 14.15
C SER A 18 -2.86 -5.58 14.74
N VAL A 19 -2.62 -5.56 16.05
CA VAL A 19 -2.08 -4.40 16.78
C VAL A 19 -0.70 -3.99 16.26
N PRO A 20 0.32 -4.88 16.20
CA PRO A 20 1.62 -4.51 15.65
C PRO A 20 1.53 -4.17 14.16
N GLY A 21 0.64 -4.81 13.39
CA GLY A 21 0.42 -4.46 11.98
C GLY A 21 -0.06 -3.03 11.79
N ILE A 22 -1.03 -2.59 12.60
CA ILE A 22 -1.57 -1.22 12.59
C ILE A 22 -0.50 -0.23 13.04
N VAL A 23 0.21 -0.51 14.14
CA VAL A 23 1.28 0.36 14.65
C VAL A 23 2.39 0.54 13.61
N LEU A 24 2.86 -0.57 13.00
CA LEU A 24 3.86 -0.55 11.94
C LEU A 24 3.38 0.27 10.73
N HIS A 25 2.12 0.10 10.33
CA HIS A 25 1.55 0.84 9.21
C HIS A 25 1.51 2.35 9.49
N VAL A 26 0.99 2.76 10.65
CA VAL A 26 0.92 4.17 11.06
C VAL A 26 2.32 4.79 11.16
N TYR A 27 3.28 4.07 11.73
CA TYR A 27 4.66 4.54 11.85
C TYR A 27 5.34 4.73 10.49
N ARG A 28 5.13 3.82 9.54
CA ARG A 28 5.79 3.85 8.23
C ARG A 28 5.14 4.79 7.21
N HIS A 29 3.81 4.81 7.15
CA HIS A 29 3.04 5.49 6.10
C HIS A 29 2.37 6.78 6.58
N GLY A 30 2.23 6.97 7.89
CA GLY A 30 1.49 8.11 8.47
C GLY A 30 -0.03 7.95 8.32
N ALA A 31 -0.78 8.49 9.28
CA ALA A 31 -2.23 8.26 9.38
C ALA A 31 -3.09 8.93 8.29
N ARG A 32 -2.54 9.83 7.46
CA ARG A 32 -3.35 10.72 6.59
C ARG A 32 -3.48 10.29 5.13
N ARG A 33 -2.62 9.40 4.61
CA ARG A 33 -2.59 9.11 3.16
C ARG A 33 -3.09 7.72 2.79
N ASP A 34 -2.91 6.74 3.66
CA ASP A 34 -3.26 5.36 3.36
C ASP A 34 -4.36 4.87 4.32
N TRP A 35 -5.60 4.81 3.83
CA TRP A 35 -6.75 4.17 4.52
C TRP A 35 -6.60 2.65 4.67
N SER A 36 -5.40 2.13 4.41
CA SER A 36 -5.10 0.69 4.40
C SER A 36 -5.22 0.06 5.79
N PHE A 37 -5.15 0.85 6.86
CA PHE A 37 -5.42 0.34 8.21
C PHE A 37 -6.87 -0.16 8.38
N LEU A 38 -7.82 0.32 7.56
CA LEU A 38 -9.20 -0.18 7.56
C LEU A 38 -9.28 -1.65 7.17
N TYR A 39 -8.35 -2.18 6.37
CA TYR A 39 -8.32 -3.60 6.04
C TYR A 39 -8.06 -4.48 7.27
N PHE A 40 -7.28 -4.00 8.25
CA PHE A 40 -7.11 -4.71 9.52
C PHE A 40 -8.42 -4.71 10.34
N ILE A 41 -9.10 -3.57 10.43
CA ILE A 41 -10.36 -3.43 11.17
C ILE A 41 -11.45 -4.31 10.53
N ALA A 42 -11.64 -4.18 9.21
CA ALA A 42 -12.59 -5.00 8.46
C ALA A 42 -12.25 -6.49 8.57
N GLY A 43 -10.96 -6.84 8.47
CA GLY A 43 -10.48 -8.22 8.64
C GLY A 43 -10.88 -8.80 9.99
N ILE A 44 -10.67 -8.07 11.09
CA ILE A 44 -11.04 -8.50 12.45
C ILE A 44 -12.53 -8.76 12.53
N VAL A 45 -13.37 -7.81 12.11
CA VAL A 45 -14.83 -7.91 12.18
C VAL A 45 -15.32 -9.15 11.42
N LEU A 46 -14.78 -9.39 10.22
CA LEU A 46 -15.17 -10.52 9.39
C LEU A 46 -14.67 -11.87 9.95
N ILE A 47 -13.50 -11.91 10.58
CA ILE A 47 -12.95 -13.13 11.20
C ILE A 47 -13.84 -13.66 12.34
N PHE A 48 -14.61 -12.80 13.04
CA PHE A 48 -15.58 -13.25 14.04
C PHE A 48 -16.64 -14.21 13.48
N ALA A 49 -16.87 -14.21 12.17
CA ALA A 49 -17.77 -15.15 11.50
C ALA A 49 -17.37 -16.63 11.69
N PHE A 50 -16.09 -16.93 11.96
CA PHE A 50 -15.66 -18.30 12.23
C PHE A 50 -16.19 -18.86 13.55
N ILE A 51 -16.52 -18.00 14.53
CA ILE A 51 -17.02 -18.44 15.83
C ILE A 51 -18.39 -19.13 15.71
N PRO A 52 -19.45 -18.50 15.14
CA PRO A 52 -20.73 -19.18 14.97
C PRO A 52 -20.64 -20.37 14.02
N ALA A 53 -19.78 -20.34 13.00
CA ALA A 53 -19.55 -21.49 12.12
C ALA A 53 -18.99 -22.71 12.87
N ALA A 54 -18.02 -22.49 13.77
CA ALA A 54 -17.41 -23.54 14.57
C ALA A 54 -18.38 -24.11 15.62
N ILE A 55 -19.12 -23.24 16.32
CA ILE A 55 -20.12 -23.66 17.31
C ILE A 55 -21.25 -24.43 16.64
N GLY A 56 -21.81 -23.92 15.54
CA GLY A 56 -22.91 -24.57 14.83
C GLY A 56 -22.53 -25.96 14.29
N LEU A 57 -21.29 -26.15 13.85
CA LEU A 57 -20.77 -27.46 13.44
C LEU A 57 -20.58 -28.39 14.64
N GLN A 58 -20.02 -27.90 15.75
CA GLN A 58 -19.74 -28.70 16.94
C GLN A 58 -21.00 -29.15 17.67
N GLU A 59 -22.02 -28.30 17.74
CA GLU A 59 -23.32 -28.63 18.32
C GLU A 59 -24.18 -29.51 17.40
N GLY A 60 -23.72 -29.76 16.17
CA GLY A 60 -24.46 -30.55 15.18
C GLY A 60 -25.71 -29.83 14.63
N VAL A 61 -25.86 -28.54 14.92
CA VAL A 61 -26.97 -27.71 14.44
C VAL A 61 -26.86 -27.50 12.93
N TRP A 62 -25.63 -27.35 12.41
CA TRP A 62 -25.34 -27.18 10.99
C TRP A 62 -24.48 -28.33 10.45
N SER A 63 -24.86 -28.84 9.28
CA SER A 63 -23.98 -29.68 8.46
C SER A 63 -22.98 -28.81 7.68
N THR A 64 -21.94 -29.44 7.12
CA THR A 64 -20.96 -28.77 6.23
C THR A 64 -21.59 -28.21 4.95
N THR A 65 -22.75 -28.72 4.56
CA THR A 65 -23.53 -28.26 3.40
C THR A 65 -24.57 -27.20 3.75
N HIS A 66 -24.73 -26.88 5.04
CA HIS A 66 -25.73 -25.93 5.49
C HIS A 66 -25.40 -24.51 4.97
N PRO A 67 -26.36 -23.77 4.40
CA PRO A 67 -26.09 -22.49 3.75
C PRO A 67 -25.49 -21.45 4.71
N LEU A 68 -25.93 -21.45 5.97
CA LEU A 68 -25.36 -20.56 6.99
C LEU A 68 -23.89 -20.90 7.29
N PHE A 69 -23.54 -22.18 7.39
CA PHE A 69 -22.16 -22.59 7.62
C PHE A 69 -21.25 -22.12 6.48
N ILE A 70 -21.71 -22.28 5.23
CA ILE A 70 -20.98 -21.81 4.04
C ILE A 70 -20.82 -20.29 4.09
N LEU A 71 -21.90 -19.55 4.35
CA LEU A 71 -21.88 -18.08 4.41
C LEU A 71 -20.87 -17.57 5.44
N PHE A 72 -20.94 -18.06 6.69
CA PHE A 72 -20.04 -17.64 7.75
C PHE A 72 -18.59 -18.05 7.48
N SER A 73 -18.37 -19.22 6.86
CA SER A 73 -17.03 -19.65 6.46
C SER A 73 -16.44 -18.75 5.38
N VAL A 74 -17.22 -18.40 4.35
CA VAL A 74 -16.79 -17.47 3.29
C VAL A 74 -16.50 -16.09 3.86
N LEU A 75 -17.34 -15.61 4.79
CA LEU A 75 -17.15 -14.32 5.45
C LEU A 75 -15.85 -14.30 6.28
N GLY A 76 -15.60 -15.37 7.04
CA GLY A 76 -14.35 -15.54 7.78
C GLY A 76 -13.12 -15.57 6.86
N MET A 77 -13.20 -16.28 5.74
CA MET A 77 -12.14 -16.33 4.73
C MET A 77 -11.87 -14.96 4.09
N ALA A 78 -12.92 -14.20 3.79
CA ALA A 78 -12.77 -12.81 3.34
C ALA A 78 -12.07 -11.94 4.41
N GLY A 79 -12.36 -12.16 5.69
CA GLY A 79 -11.67 -11.52 6.80
C GLY A 79 -10.17 -11.83 6.84
N LEU A 80 -9.78 -13.10 6.65
CA LEU A 80 -8.38 -13.51 6.55
C LEU A 80 -7.67 -12.86 5.35
N LEU A 81 -8.36 -12.76 4.21
CA LEU A 81 -7.82 -12.10 3.02
C LEU A 81 -7.57 -10.60 3.28
N CYS A 82 -8.53 -9.91 3.88
CA CYS A 82 -8.36 -8.51 4.30
C CYS A 82 -7.18 -8.35 5.27
N HIS A 83 -7.01 -9.28 6.21
CA HIS A 83 -5.90 -9.27 7.14
C HIS A 83 -4.55 -9.47 6.43
N ALA A 84 -4.48 -10.39 5.47
CA ALA A 84 -3.30 -10.61 4.64
C ALA A 84 -2.95 -9.38 3.78
N ILE A 85 -3.96 -8.71 3.20
CA ILE A 85 -3.78 -7.46 2.45
C ILE A 85 -3.27 -6.36 3.39
N GLY A 86 -3.85 -6.22 4.59
CA GLY A 86 -3.41 -5.28 5.61
C GLY A 86 -1.93 -5.45 5.94
N TRP A 87 -1.50 -6.69 6.17
CA TRP A 87 -0.08 -7.02 6.40
C TRP A 87 0.81 -6.69 5.20
N ARG A 88 0.37 -7.02 3.98
CA ARG A 88 1.11 -6.65 2.76
C ARG A 88 1.27 -5.14 2.63
N CYS A 89 0.24 -4.37 2.97
CA CYS A 89 0.30 -2.91 2.97
C CYS A 89 1.22 -2.38 4.08
N ALA A 90 1.19 -2.96 5.27
CA ALA A 90 2.05 -2.56 6.39
C ALA A 90 3.54 -2.86 6.14
N LEU A 91 3.84 -3.96 5.46
CA LEU A 91 5.21 -4.39 5.17
C LEU A 91 5.78 -3.78 3.89
N ARG A 92 4.96 -3.13 3.06
CA ARG A 92 5.41 -2.51 1.80
C ARG A 92 6.55 -1.53 2.08
N PRO A 93 7.69 -1.63 1.37
CA PRO A 93 8.77 -0.66 1.51
C PRO A 93 8.28 0.76 1.27
N ARG A 94 8.68 1.69 2.13
CA ARG A 94 8.45 3.11 1.90
C ARG A 94 9.37 3.53 0.76
N ARG A 95 8.79 3.87 -0.39
CA ARG A 95 9.57 4.53 -1.45
C ARG A 95 9.98 5.91 -0.91
N PRO A 96 11.27 6.27 -0.96
CA PRO A 96 11.70 7.58 -0.55
C PRO A 96 11.04 8.62 -1.46
N ALA A 97 10.73 9.80 -0.92
CA ALA A 97 10.01 10.84 -1.66
C ALA A 97 10.77 11.33 -2.90
N SER A 98 12.07 11.06 -2.97
CA SER A 98 12.95 11.34 -4.12
C SER A 98 12.75 10.40 -5.29
N ASP A 99 12.12 9.23 -5.11
CA ASP A 99 12.05 8.21 -6.16
C ASP A 99 10.77 8.33 -6.99
N CYS A 100 10.94 8.17 -8.30
CA CYS A 100 9.86 8.11 -9.26
C CYS A 100 8.87 6.98 -8.92
N PRO A 101 7.56 7.25 -8.84
CA PRO A 101 6.57 6.20 -8.59
C PRO A 101 6.37 5.23 -9.76
N GLU A 102 6.71 5.62 -10.99
CA GLU A 102 6.55 4.80 -12.19
C GLU A 102 7.78 3.95 -12.49
N CYS A 103 8.96 4.55 -12.66
CA CYS A 103 10.17 3.84 -13.07
C CYS A 103 11.19 3.60 -11.95
N GLY A 104 10.98 4.13 -10.75
CA GLY A 104 11.90 3.94 -9.62
C GLY A 104 13.20 4.74 -9.69
N TYR A 105 13.37 5.62 -10.69
CA TYR A 105 14.52 6.52 -10.79
C TYR A 105 14.56 7.53 -9.63
N SER A 106 15.73 7.76 -9.03
CA SER A 106 15.89 8.77 -7.97
C SER A 106 15.96 10.18 -8.56
N ARG A 107 14.81 10.88 -8.56
CA ARG A 107 14.62 12.22 -9.15
C ARG A 107 15.19 13.35 -8.31
N GLY A 108 15.55 13.11 -7.04
CA GLY A 108 15.96 14.16 -6.12
C GLY A 108 14.86 15.20 -5.92
N HIS A 109 15.09 16.44 -6.38
CA HIS A 109 14.13 17.57 -6.35
C HIS A 109 13.53 17.89 -7.74
N ALA A 110 13.75 17.05 -8.75
CA ALA A 110 13.23 17.30 -10.09
C ALA A 110 11.71 17.09 -10.13
N ALA A 111 10.97 18.10 -10.58
CA ALA A 111 9.50 18.08 -10.70
C ALA A 111 8.98 17.06 -11.73
N VAL A 112 9.83 16.66 -12.68
CA VAL A 112 9.53 15.70 -13.75
C VAL A 112 10.63 14.64 -13.80
N CYS A 113 10.25 13.38 -14.00
CA CYS A 113 11.25 12.32 -14.22
C CYS A 113 12.07 12.61 -15.48
N PRO A 114 13.41 12.51 -15.43
CA PRO A 114 14.20 12.52 -16.65
C PRO A 114 13.98 11.25 -17.49
N GLU A 115 13.73 10.10 -16.86
CA GLU A 115 13.59 8.81 -17.56
C GLU A 115 12.21 8.60 -18.20
N CYS A 116 11.12 8.78 -17.43
CA CYS A 116 9.76 8.46 -17.90
C CYS A 116 8.86 9.67 -18.14
N GLY A 117 9.34 10.89 -17.89
CA GLY A 117 8.54 12.11 -18.06
C GLY A 117 7.37 12.27 -17.09
N ALA A 118 7.12 11.36 -16.14
CA ALA A 118 6.03 11.53 -15.19
C ALA A 118 6.28 12.70 -14.24
N LYS A 119 5.24 13.52 -14.06
CA LYS A 119 5.23 14.65 -13.14
C LYS A 119 5.14 14.17 -11.70
N ASN A 120 5.76 14.86 -10.76
CA ASN A 120 5.56 14.60 -9.34
C ASN A 120 4.11 14.96 -8.97
N LEU A 121 3.25 13.96 -8.77
CA LEU A 121 1.96 14.17 -8.11
C LEU A 121 2.12 14.54 -6.62
N GLY A 122 3.34 14.50 -6.08
CA GLY A 122 3.67 14.82 -4.68
C GLY A 122 4.03 16.28 -4.39
N ASP A 123 4.22 17.13 -5.41
CA ASP A 123 4.58 18.55 -5.23
C ASP A 123 3.36 19.49 -5.14
N ILE A 124 2.14 18.96 -5.18
CA ILE A 124 0.93 19.71 -4.80
C ILE A 124 0.67 19.50 -3.30
N ASP A 125 1.65 19.88 -2.47
CA ASP A 125 1.46 20.06 -1.03
C ASP A 125 1.70 21.55 -0.69
N PRO A 126 0.71 22.44 -0.88
CA PRO A 126 0.86 23.87 -0.55
C PRO A 126 1.13 24.13 0.94
N PHE A 127 0.99 23.13 1.81
CA PHE A 127 1.21 23.25 3.25
C PHE A 127 2.55 22.69 3.75
N ARG A 128 3.34 21.99 2.91
CA ARG A 128 4.67 21.51 3.31
C ARG A 128 5.75 22.59 3.19
N HIS A 129 5.50 23.61 2.36
CA HIS A 129 6.36 24.80 2.23
C HIS A 129 5.95 25.98 3.14
N GLY A 130 4.86 25.83 3.90
CA GLY A 130 4.19 26.94 4.59
C GLY A 130 4.81 27.47 5.88
N LEU A 131 6.12 27.32 6.16
CA LEU A 131 6.68 28.00 7.35
C LEU A 131 8.17 28.42 7.33
N LYS A 132 8.95 28.19 6.26
CA LYS A 132 10.39 28.57 6.31
C LYS A 132 11.03 29.19 5.07
N ALA A 133 10.36 29.33 3.93
CA ALA A 133 10.88 30.15 2.85
C ALA A 133 9.98 31.36 2.68
N GLY A 134 10.50 32.55 2.94
CA GLY A 134 9.91 33.78 2.44
C GLY A 134 9.83 33.64 0.93
N PHE A 135 8.65 33.26 0.43
CA PHE A 135 8.40 33.04 -0.98
C PHE A 135 8.09 34.43 -1.57
N ASP A 136 9.03 34.97 -2.34
CA ASP A 136 8.78 36.18 -3.13
C ASP A 136 8.03 35.75 -4.40
N PRO A 137 6.74 36.12 -4.57
CA PRO A 137 5.96 35.79 -5.77
C PRO A 137 6.56 36.33 -7.07
N ALA A 138 7.53 37.25 -7.01
CA ALA A 138 8.25 37.76 -8.19
C ALA A 138 9.22 36.74 -8.83
N GLU A 139 9.61 35.67 -8.12
CA GLU A 139 10.52 34.65 -8.66
C GLU A 139 9.81 33.68 -9.63
N TRP A 140 8.51 33.43 -9.41
CA TRP A 140 7.69 32.62 -10.31
C TRP A 140 7.46 33.27 -11.68
N ALA A 141 7.42 34.60 -11.75
CA ALA A 141 7.24 35.32 -13.01
C ALA A 141 8.50 35.31 -13.90
N ARG A 142 9.68 34.95 -13.36
CA ARG A 142 10.94 34.87 -14.11
C ARG A 142 11.23 33.48 -14.70
N ALA A 143 10.46 32.46 -14.32
CA ALA A 143 10.55 31.13 -14.92
C ALA A 143 9.72 31.07 -16.22
N GLU A 144 10.13 31.83 -17.22
CA GLU A 144 9.65 31.62 -18.58
C GLU A 144 10.10 30.24 -19.11
N PRO A 145 9.27 29.58 -19.92
CA PRO A 145 9.62 28.30 -20.51
C PRO A 145 10.76 28.52 -21.50
N HIS A 146 11.95 27.98 -21.23
CA HIS A 146 13.00 27.86 -22.23
C HIS A 146 12.48 27.00 -23.38
N THR A 147 11.97 27.70 -24.39
CA THR A 147 11.78 27.19 -25.74
C THR A 147 13.17 26.98 -26.33
N ARG A 148 13.34 25.75 -26.80
CA ARG A 148 14.47 25.14 -27.50
C ARG A 148 15.05 26.03 -28.62
N GLU A 149 16.33 26.38 -28.52
CA GLU A 149 17.19 26.61 -29.69
C GLU A 149 18.60 26.03 -29.47
N GLY A 150 19.01 25.15 -30.40
CA GLY A 150 20.41 24.87 -30.71
C GLY A 150 21.23 24.04 -29.71
N THR A 151 21.20 22.70 -29.84
CA THR A 151 22.41 21.88 -30.09
C THR A 151 22.05 20.41 -30.28
N THR A 152 22.61 19.85 -31.35
CA THR A 152 22.45 18.48 -31.87
C THR A 152 22.84 17.37 -30.87
N PRO A 153 22.27 16.17 -30.99
CA PRO A 153 22.51 15.03 -30.09
C PRO A 153 23.87 14.41 -30.37
N LYS A 154 24.74 14.31 -29.35
CA LYS A 154 25.93 13.44 -29.42
C LYS A 154 25.52 12.02 -29.04
N SER A 155 25.33 11.23 -30.09
CA SER A 155 25.50 9.78 -30.14
C SER A 155 26.50 9.24 -29.11
N ALA A 156 26.05 8.28 -28.31
CA ALA A 156 26.86 7.16 -27.82
C ALA A 156 25.94 5.96 -27.55
N ALA A 157 25.28 5.48 -28.60
CA ALA A 157 24.86 4.09 -28.65
C ALA A 157 26.12 3.27 -28.98
N GLN A 158 26.56 2.37 -28.09
CA GLN A 158 27.41 1.26 -28.49
C GLN A 158 26.55 0.00 -28.66
N PRO A 159 26.56 -0.63 -29.85
CA PRO A 159 25.74 -1.80 -30.17
C PRO A 159 26.35 -3.13 -29.73
N TYR A 160 25.45 -4.04 -29.39
CA TYR A 160 25.62 -5.49 -29.21
C TYR A 160 26.28 -6.16 -30.43
N SER A 161 27.24 -7.05 -30.20
CA SER A 161 27.88 -7.88 -31.22
C SER A 161 27.58 -9.37 -30.97
N PRO A 162 26.85 -10.06 -31.87
CA PRO A 162 26.82 -11.51 -31.92
C PRO A 162 27.55 -12.04 -33.18
N ASN A 163 28.60 -12.82 -32.91
CA ASN A 163 29.26 -13.87 -33.70
C ASN A 163 29.01 -13.99 -35.23
N GLU A 164 30.11 -13.94 -35.99
CA GLU A 164 30.24 -14.45 -37.36
C GLU A 164 30.47 -15.98 -37.39
N PRO A 165 30.08 -16.67 -38.48
CA PRO A 165 30.23 -18.12 -38.68
C PRO A 165 31.67 -18.59 -38.96
#